data_AF-A0A7W1C5M4-F1
#
_entry.id   AF-A0A7W1C5M4-F1
#
_cell.length_a   1.000
_cell.length_b   1.000
_cell.length_c   1.000
_cell.angle_alpha   90.00
_cell.angle_beta   90.00
_cell.angle_gamma   90.00
#
_symmetry.space_group_name_H-M   'P 1'
#
loop_
_entity.id
_entity.type
_entity.pdbx_description
1 polymer ?
#
loop_
_entity_poly.entity_id
_entity_poly.type
_entity_poly.pdbx_seq_one_letter_code
_entity_poly.pdbx_strand_id
1 'polypeptide(L)'
;ADNIGSGARAGKMYALEQLYLRVQEEIQRANALSARDLAIDGHELMAELGLQPGPEVGRILRELFERVLDDPDLNTRDSLLSLARKVHARSGGDQAGAGGRD
;
A
#
# COMPACT_ATOMS: atom_id res chain seq x y z
N ALA A 1 15.24 -22.66 -51.20
CA ALA A 1 16.03 -22.20 -50.05
C ALA A 1 15.02 -22.02 -48.94
N ASP A 2 14.79 -23.09 -48.18
CA ASP A 2 13.57 -23.23 -47.41
C ASP A 2 13.90 -23.00 -45.94
N ASN A 3 13.43 -21.87 -45.45
CA ASN A 3 13.61 -21.34 -44.11
C ASN A 3 12.54 -21.93 -43.18
N ILE A 4 12.79 -23.16 -42.71
CA ILE A 4 12.05 -23.78 -41.60
C ILE A 4 12.50 -23.08 -40.30
N GLY A 5 11.65 -22.18 -39.78
CA GLY A 5 12.01 -21.38 -38.61
C GLY A 5 10.83 -20.68 -37.94
N SER A 6 9.67 -21.33 -37.83
CA SER A 6 8.47 -20.70 -37.23
C SER A 6 7.93 -21.42 -35.98
N GLY A 7 8.22 -22.71 -35.78
CA GLY A 7 7.71 -23.47 -34.62
C GLY A 7 8.28 -23.04 -33.26
N ALA A 8 9.60 -22.78 -33.19
CA ALA A 8 10.25 -22.39 -31.95
C ALA A 8 9.89 -20.96 -31.48
N ARG A 9 9.60 -20.05 -32.42
CA ARG A 9 9.20 -18.67 -32.12
C ARG A 9 7.78 -18.62 -31.55
N ALA A 10 6.86 -19.40 -32.11
CA ALA A 10 5.51 -19.55 -31.61
C ALA A 10 5.52 -20.12 -30.19
N GLY A 11 6.22 -21.24 -29.95
CA GLY A 11 6.30 -21.85 -28.61
C GLY A 11 6.92 -20.94 -27.54
N LYS A 12 7.95 -20.16 -27.90
CA LYS A 12 8.59 -19.20 -26.99
C LYS A 12 7.69 -18.00 -26.68
N MET A 13 6.87 -17.57 -27.64
CA MET A 13 5.89 -16.49 -27.46
C MET A 13 4.72 -16.94 -26.57
N TYR A 14 4.22 -18.16 -26.77
CA TYR A 14 3.23 -18.79 -25.89
C TYR A 14 3.73 -18.93 -24.44
N ALA A 15 4.97 -19.38 -24.25
CA ALA A 15 5.55 -19.51 -22.91
C ALA A 15 5.69 -18.15 -22.19
N LEU A 16 6.05 -17.09 -22.91
CA LEU A 16 6.16 -15.74 -22.37
C LEU A 16 4.79 -15.18 -21.97
N GLU A 17 3.76 -15.41 -22.78
CA GLU A 17 2.39 -14.98 -22.50
C GLU A 17 1.80 -15.71 -21.28
N GLN A 18 2.03 -17.01 -21.15
CA GLN A 18 1.63 -17.79 -19.98
C GLN A 18 2.33 -17.35 -18.70
N LEU A 19 3.62 -17.00 -18.77
CA LEU A 19 4.35 -16.44 -17.64
C LEU A 19 3.81 -15.06 -17.25
N TYR A 20 3.54 -14.20 -18.24
CA TYR A 20 2.96 -12.88 -18.01
C TYR A 20 1.60 -12.98 -17.32
N LEU A 21 0.71 -13.87 -17.78
CA LEU A 21 -0.60 -14.08 -17.16
C LEU A 21 -0.48 -14.56 -15.71
N ARG A 22 0.41 -15.52 -15.42
CA ARG A 22 0.63 -15.99 -14.03
C ARG A 22 1.19 -14.90 -13.12
N VAL A 23 2.11 -14.09 -13.61
CA VAL A 23 2.65 -12.94 -12.86
C VAL A 23 1.55 -11.90 -12.62
N GLN A 24 0.70 -11.62 -13.62
CA GLN A 24 -0.43 -10.72 -13.44
C GLN A 24 -1.46 -11.28 -12.45
N GLU A 25 -1.77 -12.56 -12.50
CA GLU A 25 -2.65 -13.23 -11.53
C GLU A 25 -2.08 -13.18 -10.12
N GLU A 26 -0.79 -13.42 -9.93
CA GLU A 26 -0.13 -13.29 -8.63
C GLU A 26 -0.06 -11.83 -8.15
N ILE A 27 0.16 -10.87 -9.04
CA ILE A 27 0.07 -9.44 -8.70
C ILE A 27 -1.36 -9.07 -8.31
N GLN A 28 -2.39 -9.59 -8.99
CA GLN A 28 -3.79 -9.34 -8.63
C GLN A 28 -4.17 -10.01 -7.30
N ARG A 29 -3.68 -11.22 -7.03
CA ARG A 29 -3.85 -11.90 -5.73
C ARG A 29 -3.14 -11.14 -4.61
N ALA A 30 -1.92 -10.65 -4.85
CA ALA A 30 -1.18 -9.82 -3.91
C ALA A 30 -1.82 -8.42 -3.71
N ASN A 31 -2.51 -7.88 -4.71
CA ASN A 31 -3.27 -6.63 -4.65
C ASN A 31 -4.69 -6.76 -4.07
N ALA A 32 -5.09 -7.95 -3.60
CA ALA A 32 -6.39 -8.15 -2.95
C ALA A 32 -6.48 -7.54 -1.54
N LEU A 33 -5.40 -6.92 -1.07
CA LEU A 33 -5.40 -6.01 0.06
C LEU A 33 -5.14 -4.60 -0.50
N SER A 34 -6.20 -3.83 -0.68
CA SER A 34 -6.10 -2.41 -1.03
C SER A 34 -6.28 -1.57 0.23
N ALA A 35 -5.88 -0.30 0.24
CA ALA A 35 -6.13 0.60 1.38
C ALA A 35 -7.62 0.72 1.80
N ARG A 36 -8.56 0.11 1.05
CA ARG A 36 -9.98 -0.01 1.38
C ARG A 36 -10.31 -1.12 2.39
N ASP A 37 -9.37 -2.00 2.69
CA ASP A 37 -9.60 -3.12 3.63
C ASP A 37 -9.31 -2.73 5.09
N LEU A 38 -8.78 -1.53 5.32
CA LEU A 38 -8.64 -0.97 6.66
C LEU A 38 -10.01 -0.64 7.25
N ALA A 39 -10.18 -0.92 8.55
CA ALA A 39 -11.37 -0.58 9.32
C ALA A 39 -11.56 0.94 9.54
N ILE A 40 -10.65 1.76 9.02
CA ILE A 40 -10.77 3.22 8.95
C ILE A 40 -10.45 3.70 7.54
N ASP A 41 -11.13 4.76 7.11
CA ASP A 41 -10.82 5.44 5.87
C ASP A 41 -9.93 6.69 6.07
N GLY A 42 -9.54 7.32 4.97
CA GLY A 42 -8.74 8.55 5.01
C GLY A 42 -9.48 9.73 5.64
N HIS A 43 -10.81 9.78 5.57
CA HIS A 43 -11.60 10.86 6.15
C HIS A 43 -11.63 10.77 7.68
N GLU A 44 -11.86 9.58 8.23
CA GLU A 44 -11.77 9.30 9.66
C GLU A 44 -10.38 9.60 10.20
N LEU A 45 -9.35 9.19 9.47
CA LEU A 45 -7.97 9.47 9.82
C LEU A 45 -7.68 10.99 9.87
N MET A 46 -8.17 11.73 8.88
CA MET A 46 -8.02 13.20 8.83
C MET A 46 -8.75 13.88 10.00
N ALA A 47 -9.98 13.44 10.30
CA ALA A 47 -10.78 14.00 11.39
C ALA A 47 -10.14 13.72 12.77
N GLU A 48 -9.63 12.51 12.98
CA GLU A 48 -8.99 12.12 14.25
C GLU A 48 -7.66 12.85 14.49
N LEU A 49 -6.84 12.98 13.43
CA LEU A 49 -5.49 13.56 13.55
C LEU A 49 -5.43 15.06 13.24
N GLY A 50 -6.54 15.68 12.83
CA GLY A 50 -6.56 17.08 12.40
C GLY A 50 -5.71 17.34 11.15
N LEU A 51 -5.56 16.34 10.27
CA LEU A 51 -4.73 16.43 9.08
C LEU A 51 -5.51 17.03 7.91
N GLN A 52 -4.80 17.84 7.11
CA GLN A 52 -5.31 18.28 5.82
C GLN A 52 -5.12 17.18 4.75
N PRO A 53 -5.98 17.15 3.72
CA PRO A 53 -5.82 16.21 2.62
C PRO A 53 -4.46 16.41 1.95
N GLY A 54 -3.69 15.34 1.85
CA GLY A 54 -2.33 15.41 1.35
C GLY A 54 -1.57 14.08 1.43
N PRO A 55 -0.30 14.07 0.95
CA PRO A 55 0.50 12.86 0.87
C PRO A 55 0.78 12.20 2.23
N GLU A 56 0.72 12.96 3.32
CA GLU A 56 0.91 12.46 4.69
C GLU A 56 -0.19 11.49 5.12
N VAL A 57 -1.45 11.75 4.76
CA VAL A 57 -2.58 10.84 5.02
C VAL A 57 -2.34 9.50 4.34
N GLY A 58 -1.93 9.53 3.07
CA GLY A 58 -1.59 8.32 2.32
C GLY A 58 -0.40 7.56 2.91
N ARG A 59 0.59 8.27 3.47
CA ARG A 59 1.74 7.65 4.14
C ARG A 59 1.31 6.90 5.41
N ILE A 60 0.48 7.53 6.25
CA ILE A 60 -0.02 6.90 7.47
C ILE A 60 -0.88 5.68 7.14
N LEU A 61 -1.80 5.78 6.16
CA LEU A 61 -2.62 4.65 5.73
C LEU A 61 -1.77 3.47 5.24
N ARG A 62 -0.70 3.72 4.47
CA ARG A 62 0.24 2.67 4.05
C ARG A 62 0.92 1.99 5.23
N GLU A 63 1.40 2.75 6.22
CA GLU A 63 2.07 2.15 7.38
C GLU A 63 1.10 1.37 8.28
N LEU A 64 -0.14 1.83 8.42
CA LEU A 64 -1.19 1.07 9.11
C LEU A 64 -1.48 -0.24 8.39
N PHE A 65 -1.57 -0.18 7.07
CA PHE A 65 -1.80 -1.32 6.22
C PHE A 65 -0.68 -2.36 6.32
N GLU A 66 0.59 -1.94 6.29
CA GLU A 66 1.73 -2.84 6.52
C GLU A 66 1.61 -3.58 7.87
N ARG A 67 1.19 -2.90 8.94
CA ARG A 67 0.99 -3.54 10.25
C ARG A 67 -0.17 -4.53 10.26
N VAL A 68 -1.25 -4.23 9.53
CA VAL A 68 -2.41 -5.14 9.39
C VAL A 68 -2.05 -6.37 8.55
N LEU A 69 -1.15 -6.23 7.58
CA LEU A 69 -0.61 -7.38 6.85
C LEU A 69 0.15 -8.33 7.78
N ASP A 70 0.89 -7.80 8.74
CA ASP A 70 1.63 -8.58 9.74
C ASP A 70 0.72 -9.18 10.82
N ASP A 71 -0.27 -8.40 11.28
CA ASP A 71 -1.23 -8.79 12.31
C ASP A 71 -2.66 -8.33 11.93
N PRO A 72 -3.46 -9.21 11.32
CA PRO A 72 -4.82 -8.90 10.89
C PRO A 72 -5.76 -8.49 12.03
N ASP A 73 -5.49 -8.89 13.28
CA ASP A 73 -6.34 -8.56 14.44
C ASP A 73 -6.26 -7.06 14.78
N LEU A 74 -5.23 -6.35 14.30
CA LEU A 74 -5.11 -4.90 14.42
C LEU A 74 -6.11 -4.15 13.55
N ASN A 75 -6.80 -4.81 12.61
CA ASN A 75 -7.75 -4.19 11.70
C ASN A 75 -9.10 -3.85 12.36
N THR A 76 -9.03 -3.12 13.47
CA THR A 76 -10.18 -2.58 14.19
C THR A 76 -10.03 -1.07 14.30
N ARG A 77 -11.16 -0.36 14.26
CA ARG A 77 -11.20 1.10 14.28
C ARG A 77 -10.31 1.70 15.38
N ASP A 78 -10.51 1.27 16.63
CA ASP A 78 -9.79 1.82 17.78
C ASP A 78 -8.29 1.54 17.75
N SER A 79 -7.91 0.32 17.33
CA SER A 79 -6.50 -0.07 17.20
C SER A 79 -5.80 0.73 16.12
N LEU A 80 -6.43 0.88 14.95
CA LEU A 80 -5.87 1.65 13.84
C LEU A 80 -5.74 3.13 14.18
N LEU A 81 -6.73 3.76 14.84
CA LEU A 81 -6.61 5.16 15.28
C LEU A 81 -5.51 5.35 16.34
N SER A 82 -5.35 4.38 17.26
CA SER A 82 -4.25 4.40 18.23
C SER A 82 -2.88 4.29 17.56
N LEU A 83 -2.74 3.39 16.58
CA LEU A 83 -1.54 3.24 15.79
C LEU A 83 -1.26 4.48 14.94
N ALA A 84 -2.29 5.07 14.34
CA ALA A 84 -2.21 6.27 13.53
C ALA A 84 -1.62 7.44 14.32
N ARG A 85 -2.09 7.66 15.56
CA ARG A 85 -1.52 8.69 16.46
C ARG A 85 -0.03 8.46 16.72
N LYS A 86 0.38 7.21 16.93
CA LYS A 86 1.81 6.86 17.13
C LYS A 86 2.63 7.11 15.87
N VAL A 87 2.10 6.74 14.70
CA VAL A 87 2.76 6.95 13.39
C VAL A 87 2.93 8.44 13.12
N HIS A 88 1.87 9.22 13.31
CA HIS A 88 1.88 10.65 13.13
C HIS A 88 2.86 11.34 14.09
N ALA A 89 2.90 10.95 15.37
CA ALA A 89 3.82 11.50 16.35
C ALA A 89 5.31 11.25 16.02
N ARG A 90 5.65 10.07 15.47
CA ARG A 90 7.02 9.79 14.99
C ARG A 90 7.46 10.65 13.82
N SER A 91 6.50 11.25 13.13
CA SER A 91 6.73 11.93 11.86
C SER A 91 6.59 13.45 12.00
N GLY A 92 5.77 13.90 12.95
CA GLY A 92 5.73 15.27 13.44
C GLY A 92 6.85 15.63 14.43
N GLY A 93 7.59 14.64 14.95
CA GLY A 93 8.76 14.83 15.82
C GLY A 93 9.93 15.58 15.16
N ASP A 94 9.94 15.69 13.83
CA ASP A 94 10.95 16.44 13.07
C ASP A 94 10.49 17.85 12.64
N GLN A 95 9.24 18.24 12.93
CA GLN A 95 8.68 19.55 12.55
C GLN A 95 8.30 20.47 13.73
N ALA A 96 8.63 20.10 14.97
CA ALA A 96 8.31 20.89 16.17
C ALA A 96 9.53 21.56 16.84
N GLY A 97 10.57 21.92 16.07
CA GLY A 97 11.81 22.54 16.57
C GLY A 97 12.10 23.98 16.12
N ALA A 98 11.24 24.63 15.33
CA ALA A 98 11.50 25.97 14.81
C ALA A 98 10.23 26.85 14.78
N GLY A 99 9.73 27.21 15.95
CA GLY A 99 8.69 28.21 16.12
C GLY A 99 8.98 28.98 17.41
N GLY A 100 9.73 30.06 17.26
CA GLY A 100 10.28 30.87 18.34
C GLY A 100 9.23 31.30 19.37
N ARG A 101 9.69 31.35 20.61
CA ARG A 101 9.14 32.26 21.62
C ARG A 101 10.31 33.13 22.05
N ASP A 102 10.21 34.36 21.58
CA ASP A 102 10.47 35.63 22.27
C ASP A 102 11.82 35.81 23.00
#